data_AF-A0A7S0X4W1-F1
#
_entry.id   AF-A0A7S0X4W1-F1
#
_cell.length_a   1.000
_cell.length_b   1.000
_cell.length_c   1.000
_cell.angle_alpha   90.00
_cell.angle_beta   90.00
_cell.angle_gamma   90.00
#
_symmetry.space_group_name_H-M   'P 1'
#
loop_
_entity.id
_entity.type
_entity.pdbx_description
1 polymer ?
#
loop_
_entity_poly.entity_id
_entity_poly.type
_entity_poly.pdbx_seq_one_letter_code
_entity_poly.pdbx_strand_id
1 'polypeptide(L)'
;EGAVDWIRIVFKDCVYTNLDRVGFWCGLASIAMWLVAQVPQFVQNFRLKSAEGLSPWFLAEWLMGDTLNLLGCLMTGDQLPSQSYTATYFMVVDMAMIFQYVYYTLRSREALGLITADMRDPDNDVCYVRLDGGGDDAVRGGG
;
A
#
# COMPACT_ATOMS: atom_id res chain seq x y z
N GLU A 1 29.92 -31.53 -4.48
CA GLU A 1 30.44 -30.27 -5.07
C GLU A 1 29.68 -30.04 -6.36
N GLY A 2 28.97 -28.91 -6.49
CA GLY A 2 28.06 -28.70 -7.64
C GLY A 2 26.92 -27.71 -7.43
N ALA A 3 26.76 -27.15 -6.22
CA ALA A 3 25.86 -26.02 -6.00
C ALA A 3 26.45 -24.77 -6.66
N VAL A 4 25.59 -23.87 -7.12
CA VAL A 4 26.02 -22.53 -7.50
C VAL A 4 26.32 -21.73 -6.22
N ASP A 5 27.60 -21.53 -5.90
CA ASP A 5 28.04 -20.97 -4.61
C ASP A 5 27.47 -19.58 -4.30
N TRP A 6 27.32 -18.71 -5.29
CA TRP A 6 26.74 -17.39 -5.06
C TRP A 6 25.26 -17.45 -4.66
N ILE A 7 24.50 -18.42 -5.18
CA ILE A 7 23.09 -18.63 -4.80
C ILE A 7 23.03 -19.15 -3.37
N ARG A 8 23.94 -20.05 -3.02
CA ARG A 8 24.04 -20.60 -1.66
C ARG A 8 24.41 -19.54 -0.62
N ILE A 9 25.28 -18.60 -0.97
CA ILE A 9 25.72 -17.54 -0.04
C ILE A 9 24.64 -16.45 0.07
N VAL A 10 24.03 -16.04 -1.04
CA VAL A 10 23.08 -14.91 -1.07
C VAL A 10 21.66 -15.35 -0.67
N PHE A 11 21.19 -16.47 -1.20
CA PHE A 11 19.81 -16.94 -1.03
C PHE A 11 19.67 -18.11 -0.05
N LYS A 12 20.77 -18.60 0.54
CA LYS A 12 20.84 -19.86 1.30
C LYS A 12 20.15 -21.05 0.61
N ASP A 13 20.04 -20.99 -0.72
CA ASP A 13 19.38 -22.02 -1.50
C ASP A 13 20.41 -22.91 -2.19
N CYS A 14 20.11 -24.20 -2.26
CA CYS A 14 21.01 -25.23 -2.76
C CYS A 14 20.54 -25.70 -4.14
N VAL A 15 20.91 -24.94 -5.17
CA VAL A 15 20.53 -25.18 -6.56
C VAL A 15 21.59 -26.03 -7.27
N TYR A 16 21.27 -27.30 -7.55
CA TYR A 16 22.20 -28.26 -8.14
C TYR A 16 21.79 -28.67 -9.55
N THR A 17 20.51 -28.94 -9.78
CA THR A 17 20.02 -29.47 -11.04
C THR A 17 19.59 -28.35 -12.00
N ASN A 18 19.53 -28.65 -13.30
CA ASN A 18 19.00 -27.71 -14.29
C ASN A 18 17.53 -27.36 -14.01
N LEU A 19 16.76 -28.29 -13.42
CA LEU A 19 15.37 -28.05 -13.04
C LEU A 19 15.27 -27.03 -11.89
N ASP A 20 16.12 -27.15 -10.87
CA ASP A 20 16.18 -26.19 -9.76
C ASP A 20 16.51 -24.78 -10.26
N ARG A 21 17.40 -24.66 -11.25
CA ARG A 21 17.77 -23.37 -11.85
C ARG A 21 16.59 -22.74 -12.58
N VAL A 22 15.88 -23.51 -13.39
CA VAL A 22 14.69 -23.02 -14.11
C VAL A 22 13.60 -22.63 -13.12
N GLY A 23 13.35 -23.45 -12.09
CA GLY A 23 12.40 -23.15 -11.02
C GLY A 23 12.71 -21.85 -10.29
N PHE A 24 13.98 -21.64 -9.94
CA PHE A 24 14.45 -20.41 -9.29
C PHE A 24 14.20 -19.17 -10.15
N TRP A 25 14.59 -19.20 -11.44
CA TRP A 25 14.40 -18.07 -12.35
C TRP A 25 12.94 -17.80 -12.67
N CYS A 26 12.14 -18.84 -12.88
CA CYS A 26 10.70 -18.70 -13.08
C CYS A 26 10.01 -18.10 -11.86
N GLY A 27 10.40 -18.51 -10.64
CA GLY A 27 9.91 -17.92 -9.40
C GLY A 27 10.27 -16.44 -9.28
N LEU A 28 11.53 -16.08 -9.55
CA LEU A 28 11.99 -14.69 -9.51
C LEU A 28 11.28 -13.81 -10.54
N ALA A 29 11.10 -14.32 -11.77
CA ALA A 29 10.38 -13.63 -12.84
C ALA A 29 8.89 -13.44 -12.51
N SER A 30 8.26 -14.45 -11.90
CA SER A 30 6.85 -14.37 -11.46
C SER A 30 6.65 -13.26 -10.43
N ILE A 31 7.51 -13.22 -9.40
CA ILE A 31 7.48 -12.17 -8.38
C ILE A 31 7.70 -10.79 -9.01
N ALA A 32 8.71 -10.66 -9.89
CA ALA A 32 8.98 -9.40 -10.56
C ALA A 32 7.80 -8.91 -11.42
N MET A 33 7.16 -9.83 -12.16
CA MET A 33 5.97 -9.50 -12.94
C MET A 33 4.82 -9.04 -12.04
N TRP A 34 4.58 -9.75 -10.93
CA TRP A 34 3.55 -9.39 -9.97
C TRP A 34 3.78 -8.00 -9.38
N LEU A 35 5.03 -7.65 -9.06
CA LEU A 35 5.39 -6.31 -8.59
C LEU A 35 5.10 -5.20 -9.59
N VAL A 36 5.48 -5.42 -10.86
CA VAL A 36 5.20 -4.45 -11.93
C VAL A 36 3.69 -4.31 -12.14
N ALA A 37 2.93 -5.39 -11.99
CA ALA A 37 1.48 -5.37 -12.11
C ALA A 37 0.79 -4.51 -11.04
N GLN A 38 1.39 -4.30 -9.86
CA GLN A 38 0.82 -3.47 -8.79
C GLN A 38 1.01 -1.95 -9.02
N VAL A 39 2.02 -1.57 -9.82
CA VAL A 39 2.31 -0.16 -10.14
C VAL A 39 1.12 0.57 -10.77
N PRO A 40 0.40 0.05 -11.78
CA PRO A 40 -0.77 0.74 -12.32
C PRO A 40 -1.89 0.94 -11.30
N GLN A 41 -2.15 -0.01 -10.39
CA GLN A 41 -3.10 0.19 -9.28
C GLN A 41 -2.66 1.35 -8.37
N PHE A 42 -1.39 1.38 -8.00
CA PHE A 42 -0.83 2.45 -7.18
C PHE A 42 -0.98 3.81 -7.87
N VAL A 43 -0.55 3.92 -9.13
CA VAL A 43 -0.63 5.16 -9.91
C VAL A 43 -2.07 5.63 -10.09
N GLN A 44 -3.02 4.72 -10.31
CA GLN A 44 -4.44 5.10 -10.41
C GLN A 44 -4.96 5.67 -9.09
N ASN A 45 -4.66 5.04 -7.94
CA ASN A 45 -5.05 5.56 -6.63
C ASN A 45 -4.46 6.97 -6.37
N PHE A 46 -3.22 7.22 -6.77
CA PHE A 46 -2.62 8.57 -6.69
C PHE A 46 -3.29 9.59 -7.60
N ARG A 47 -3.59 9.21 -8.84
CA ARG A 47 -4.15 10.14 -9.84
C ARG A 47 -5.60 10.47 -9.54
N LEU A 48 -6.39 9.49 -9.10
CA LEU A 48 -7.81 9.67 -8.81
C LEU A 48 -8.06 10.24 -7.41
N LYS A 49 -7.05 10.24 -6.53
CA LYS A 49 -7.19 10.61 -5.11
C LYS A 49 -8.37 9.89 -4.42
N SER A 50 -8.70 8.70 -4.91
CA SER A 50 -9.78 7.84 -4.44
C SER A 50 -9.29 6.40 -4.59
N ALA A 51 -9.62 5.57 -3.60
CA ALA A 51 -9.31 4.15 -3.59
C ALA A 51 -10.57 3.28 -3.78
N GLU A 52 -11.60 3.81 -4.46
CA GLU A 52 -12.90 3.16 -4.69
C GLU A 52 -12.82 1.81 -5.41
N GLY A 53 -11.75 1.58 -6.18
CA GLY A 53 -11.53 0.33 -6.91
C GLY A 53 -10.90 -0.80 -6.09
N LEU A 54 -10.49 -0.56 -4.83
CA LEU A 54 -9.82 -1.56 -4.00
C LEU A 54 -10.71 -2.01 -2.82
N SER A 55 -10.79 -3.32 -2.62
CA SER A 55 -11.49 -3.90 -1.47
C SER A 55 -10.62 -3.78 -0.20
N PRO A 56 -11.10 -3.14 0.88
CA PRO A 56 -10.36 -3.05 2.14
C PRO A 56 -10.11 -4.41 2.78
N TRP A 57 -11.05 -5.34 2.60
CA TRP A 57 -10.92 -6.71 3.12
C TRP A 57 -9.75 -7.42 2.44
N PHE A 58 -9.62 -7.28 1.13
CA PHE A 58 -8.54 -7.89 0.37
C PHE A 58 -7.15 -7.35 0.77
N LEU A 59 -7.04 -6.04 0.99
CA LEU A 59 -5.82 -5.42 1.51
C LEU A 59 -5.46 -5.93 2.92
N ALA A 60 -6.45 -6.11 3.79
CA ALA A 60 -6.23 -6.64 5.13
C ALA A 60 -5.68 -8.08 5.09
N GLU A 61 -6.20 -8.91 4.18
CA GLU A 61 -5.76 -10.30 4.10
C GLU A 61 -4.34 -10.41 3.52
N TRP A 62 -3.98 -9.52 2.60
CA TRP A 62 -2.60 -9.40 2.11
C TRP A 62 -1.63 -8.99 3.21
N LEU A 63 -1.94 -7.93 3.95
CA LEU A 63 -1.11 -7.50 5.07
C LEU A 63 -0.98 -8.60 6.13
N MET A 64 -2.06 -9.31 6.44
CA MET A 64 -2.05 -10.42 7.39
C MET A 64 -1.17 -11.56 6.88
N GLY A 65 -1.31 -11.92 5.60
CA GLY A 65 -0.50 -12.94 4.95
C GLY A 65 0.99 -12.62 4.99
N ASP A 66 1.38 -11.39 4.66
CA ASP A 66 2.77 -10.96 4.68
C ASP A 66 3.34 -10.85 6.09
N THR A 67 2.53 -10.41 7.06
CA THR A 67 2.92 -10.37 8.47
C THR A 67 3.18 -11.79 9.00
N LEU A 68 2.29 -12.75 8.69
CA LEU A 68 2.49 -14.15 9.04
C LEU A 68 3.70 -14.77 8.31
N ASN A 69 3.93 -14.38 7.05
CA ASN A 69 5.10 -14.80 6.28
C ASN A 69 6.42 -14.34 6.95
N LEU A 70 6.50 -13.07 7.34
CA LEU A 70 7.66 -12.54 8.04
C LEU A 70 7.80 -13.14 9.45
N LEU A 71 6.70 -13.27 10.19
CA LEU A 71 6.73 -13.86 11.53
C LEU A 71 7.22 -15.31 11.49
N GLY A 72 6.80 -16.09 10.49
CA GLY A 72 7.33 -17.43 10.24
C GLY A 72 8.84 -17.42 9.99
N CYS A 73 9.34 -16.48 9.17
CA CYS A 73 10.77 -16.31 8.95
C CYS A 73 11.53 -15.98 10.25
N LEU A 74 10.97 -15.09 11.08
CA LEU A 74 11.57 -14.68 12.36
C LEU A 74 11.58 -15.82 13.39
N MET A 75 10.51 -16.61 13.45
CA MET A 75 10.41 -17.74 14.38
C MET A 75 11.29 -18.93 13.98
N THR A 76 11.49 -19.17 12.69
CA THR A 76 12.26 -20.33 12.20
C THR A 76 13.77 -20.09 12.20
N GLY A 77 14.26 -18.84 12.20
CA GLY A 77 15.69 -18.49 12.37
C GLY A 77 16.64 -18.90 11.23
N ASP A 78 16.28 -19.91 10.44
CA ASP A 78 17.06 -20.50 9.33
C ASP A 78 16.34 -20.46 7.97
N GLN A 79 15.36 -19.57 7.79
CA GLN A 79 14.60 -19.44 6.53
C GLN A 79 15.42 -18.75 5.43
N LEU A 80 15.18 -19.10 4.15
CA LEU A 80 15.87 -18.55 2.98
C LEU A 80 15.81 -17.00 2.94
N PRO A 81 16.96 -16.29 2.87
CA PRO A 81 17.01 -14.83 2.76
C PRO A 81 16.15 -14.23 1.64
N SER A 82 15.97 -14.92 0.49
CA SER A 82 15.09 -14.47 -0.61
C SER A 82 13.66 -14.22 -0.15
N GLN A 83 13.11 -15.13 0.66
CA GLN A 83 11.73 -15.01 1.14
C GLN A 83 11.60 -13.85 2.11
N SER A 84 12.56 -13.69 3.03
CA SER A 84 12.54 -12.58 3.99
C SER A 84 12.65 -11.21 3.31
N TYR A 85 13.55 -11.05 2.32
CA TYR A 85 13.66 -9.81 1.55
C TYR A 85 12.38 -9.49 0.76
N THR A 86 11.82 -10.49 0.10
CA THR A 86 10.59 -10.32 -0.68
C THR A 86 9.39 -9.98 0.22
N ALA A 87 9.23 -10.69 1.34
CA ALA A 87 8.16 -10.43 2.31
C ALA A 87 8.30 -9.05 2.95
N THR A 88 9.52 -8.63 3.29
CA THR A 88 9.77 -7.28 3.80
C THR A 88 9.39 -6.22 2.77
N TYR A 89 9.73 -6.45 1.49
CA TYR A 89 9.34 -5.55 0.40
C TYR A 89 7.81 -5.48 0.24
N PHE A 90 7.11 -6.62 0.21
CA PHE A 90 5.65 -6.65 0.06
C PHE A 90 4.95 -5.93 1.22
N MET A 91 5.35 -6.18 2.47
CA MET A 91 4.80 -5.44 3.61
C MET A 91 4.93 -3.92 3.48
N VAL A 92 6.08 -3.42 3.00
CA VAL A 92 6.29 -1.97 2.84
C VAL A 92 5.36 -1.40 1.76
N VAL A 93 5.19 -2.11 0.65
CA VAL A 93 4.27 -1.71 -0.42
C VAL A 93 2.81 -1.74 0.05
N ASP A 94 2.42 -2.79 0.75
CA ASP A 94 1.09 -2.97 1.31
C ASP A 94 0.76 -1.87 2.33
N MET A 95 1.71 -1.56 3.23
CA MET A 95 1.56 -0.45 4.17
C MET A 95 1.39 0.90 3.45
N ALA A 96 2.13 1.12 2.36
CA ALA A 96 1.97 2.34 1.56
C ALA A 96 0.61 2.40 0.84
N MET A 97 0.11 1.27 0.32
CA MET A 97 -1.21 1.17 -0.30
C MET A 97 -2.34 1.36 0.72
N ILE A 98 -2.24 0.72 1.89
CA ILE A 98 -3.19 0.87 2.99
C ILE A 98 -3.19 2.30 3.50
N PHE A 99 -2.03 2.94 3.64
CA PHE A 99 -1.94 4.34 4.03
C PHE A 99 -2.70 5.24 3.04
N GLN A 100 -2.50 5.06 1.73
CA GLN A 100 -3.25 5.81 0.72
C GLN A 100 -4.75 5.53 0.79
N TYR A 101 -5.13 4.26 0.91
CA TYR A 101 -6.52 3.85 1.05
C TYR A 101 -7.19 4.54 2.24
N VAL A 102 -6.56 4.48 3.43
CA VAL A 102 -7.07 5.09 4.66
C VAL A 102 -7.14 6.61 4.52
N TYR A 103 -6.09 7.25 4.00
CA TYR A 103 -6.05 8.70 3.81
C TYR A 103 -7.18 9.19 2.89
N TYR A 104 -7.37 8.56 1.73
CA TYR A 104 -8.41 8.96 0.79
C TYR A 104 -9.82 8.60 1.29
N THR A 105 -9.97 7.48 2.00
CA THR A 105 -11.27 7.09 2.60
C THR A 105 -11.68 8.05 3.71
N LEU A 106 -10.77 8.41 4.62
CA LEU A 106 -11.06 9.35 5.71
C LEU A 106 -11.41 10.73 5.15
N ARG A 107 -10.62 11.24 4.20
CA ARG A 107 -10.90 12.53 3.54
C ARG A 107 -12.25 12.55 2.82
N SER A 108 -12.62 11.45 2.16
CA SER A 108 -13.92 11.33 1.48
C SER A 108 -15.09 11.28 2.48
N ARG A 109 -14.89 10.65 3.64
CA ARG A 109 -15.89 10.62 4.73
C ARG A 109 -16.07 11.98 5.40
N GLU A 110 -14.98 12.73 5.61
CA GLU A 110 -15.05 14.11 6.13
C GLU A 110 -15.82 15.02 5.17
N ALA A 111 -15.51 14.97 3.86
CA ALA A 111 -16.23 15.73 2.84
C ALA A 111 -17.72 15.36 2.78
N LEU A 112 -18.06 14.06 2.86
CA LEU A 112 -19.44 13.62 2.91
C LEU A 112 -20.15 14.06 4.20
N GLY A 113 -19.47 14.00 5.35
CA GLY A 113 -19.99 14.46 6.63
C GLY A 113 -20.37 15.94 6.62
N LEU A 114 -19.52 16.77 6.02
CA LEU A 114 -19.76 18.19 5.81
C LEU A 114 -20.98 18.46 4.91
N ILE A 115 -21.11 17.73 3.80
CA ILE A 115 -22.28 17.83 2.91
C ILE A 115 -23.58 17.39 3.61
N THR A 116 -23.53 16.32 4.42
CA THR A 116 -24.71 15.87 5.17
C THR A 116 -25.08 16.82 6.30
N ALA A 117 -24.10 17.51 6.89
CA ALA A 117 -24.35 18.55 7.89
C ALA A 117 -25.03 19.78 7.26
N ASP A 118 -24.60 20.17 6.06
CA ASP A 118 -25.21 21.23 5.26
C ASP A 118 -26.68 20.91 4.89
N MET A 119 -26.94 19.70 4.38
CA MET A 119 -28.32 19.26 4.08
C MET A 119 -29.22 19.13 5.33
N ARG A 120 -28.63 18.92 6.51
CA ARG A 120 -29.36 18.84 7.77
C ARG A 120 -29.81 20.22 8.26
N ASP A 121 -29.12 21.28 7.83
CA ASP A 121 -29.34 22.66 8.29
C ASP A 121 -29.05 23.69 7.19
N PRO A 122 -29.93 23.81 6.17
CA PRO A 122 -29.72 24.69 5.02
C PRO A 122 -29.79 26.19 5.33
N ASP A 123 -30.20 26.57 6.55
CA ASP A 123 -30.28 27.96 7.03
C ASP A 123 -29.10 28.36 7.94
N ASN A 124 -28.15 27.45 8.20
CA ASN A 124 -26.99 27.77 9.01
C ASN A 124 -25.85 28.28 8.12
N ASP A 125 -25.64 29.60 8.14
CA ASP A 125 -24.48 30.29 7.54
C ASP A 125 -23.16 29.82 8.18
N VAL A 126 -22.76 28.57 7.93
CA VAL A 126 -21.42 28.08 8.28
C VAL A 126 -20.47 28.59 7.20
N CYS A 127 -19.84 29.73 7.48
CA CYS A 127 -18.69 30.22 6.73
C CYS A 127 -17.63 29.11 6.64
N TYR A 128 -17.56 28.42 5.51
CA TYR A 128 -16.41 27.59 5.17
C TYR A 128 -15.20 28.50 5.09
N VAL A 129 -14.35 28.47 6.12
CA VAL A 129 -13.04 29.12 6.08
C VAL A 129 -12.22 28.42 5.02
N ARG A 130 -12.15 29.03 3.84
CA ARG A 130 -11.23 28.64 2.78
C ARG A 130 -9.82 28.84 3.32
N LEU A 131 -9.08 27.75 3.49
CA LEU A 131 -7.64 27.77 3.79
C LEU A 131 -6.85 28.21 2.55
N ASP A 132 -6.99 29.48 2.16
CA ASP A 132 -6.05 30.14 1.27
C ASP A 132 -5.67 31.44 1.97
N GLY A 133 -4.45 31.47 2.54
CA GLY A 133 -3.94 32.63 3.26
C GLY A 133 -3.81 33.86 2.36
N GLY A 134 -4.25 35.00 2.87
CA GLY A 134 -3.88 36.31 2.34
C GLY A 134 -4.98 37.37 2.50
N GLY A 135 -4.75 38.28 3.45
CA GLY A 135 -5.13 39.71 3.35
C GLY A 135 -6.60 40.09 3.53
N ASP A 136 -6.85 40.84 4.61
CA ASP A 136 -7.69 42.05 4.70
C ASP A 136 -8.99 42.10 3.86
N ASP A 137 -10.14 42.09 4.53
CA ASP A 137 -11.05 43.25 4.55
C ASP A 137 -12.32 42.97 5.36
N ALA A 138 -12.49 43.77 6.42
CA ALA A 138 -13.70 43.84 7.21
C ALA A 138 -14.73 44.74 6.51
N VAL A 139 -15.96 44.25 6.27
CA VAL A 139 -17.09 45.14 5.97
C VAL A 139 -18.27 44.80 6.87
N ARG A 140 -18.49 45.73 7.82
CA ARG A 140 -19.71 45.94 8.60
C ARG A 140 -20.82 46.41 7.67
N GLY A 141 -22.03 45.88 7.83
CA GLY A 141 -23.22 46.42 7.17
C GLY A 141 -24.49 46.05 7.91
N GLY A 142 -24.86 46.86 8.90
CA GLY A 142 -26.22 46.92 9.43
C GLY A 142 -26.99 48.06 8.76
N GLY A 143 -28.29 47.86 8.58
CA GLY A 143 -29.25 48.83 8.04
C GLY A 143 -30.60 48.17 7.85
#